data_AF-A0A7L8BK78-F1
#
_entry.id   AF-A0A7L8BK78-F1
#
_cell.length_a   1.000
_cell.length_b   1.000
_cell.length_c   1.000
_cell.angle_alpha   90.00
_cell.angle_beta   90.00
_cell.angle_gamma   90.00
#
_symmetry.space_group_name_H-M   'P 1'
#
loop_
_entity.id
_entity.type
_entity.pdbx_description
1 polymer ?
#
loop_
_entity_poly.entity_id
_entity_poly.type
_entity_poly.pdbx_seq_one_letter_code
_entity_poly.pdbx_strand_id
1 'polypeptide(L)'
;MKKYIWILFVFLSFSVYADTNKCINFKKDYTHYNNGNMYDLDAYLTDCHQKSKKIETFGYFGDSPKVNYYFFQKIDGVNRLFISTYVLTDQYEENPKYVYENGKYNFMKVFDCYDFTCKANKKMTDFFGDGANLIEVKSYKTMWKYPYSVANDVKKN
;
A
#
# COMPACT_ATOMS: atom_id res chain seq x y z
N MET A 1 -58.60 4.81 12.86
CA MET A 1 -57.15 5.10 12.71
C MET A 1 -56.37 3.79 12.67
N LYS A 2 -56.22 3.12 11.51
CA LYS A 2 -55.40 1.89 11.39
C LYS A 2 -55.14 1.51 9.92
N LYS A 3 -54.92 2.48 9.02
CA LYS A 3 -54.70 2.22 7.59
C LYS A 3 -53.45 2.87 6.97
N TYR A 4 -52.69 3.65 7.71
CA TYR A 4 -51.56 4.42 7.15
C TYR A 4 -50.17 4.02 7.67
N ILE A 5 -50.09 3.03 8.58
CA ILE A 5 -48.79 2.66 9.21
C ILE A 5 -47.95 1.73 8.31
N TRP A 6 -48.57 1.03 7.34
CA TRP A 6 -47.85 0.09 6.47
C TRP A 6 -47.10 0.73 5.31
N ILE A 7 -47.42 1.97 4.94
CA ILE A 7 -46.81 2.62 3.76
C ILE A 7 -45.43 3.23 4.10
N LEU A 8 -45.14 3.47 5.38
CA LEU A 8 -43.86 4.09 5.78
C LEU A 8 -42.69 3.09 5.90
N PHE A 9 -42.95 1.78 5.95
CA PHE A 9 -41.90 0.78 6.12
C PHE A 9 -41.19 0.39 4.81
N VAL A 10 -41.75 0.75 3.65
CA VAL A 10 -41.19 0.43 2.33
C VAL A 10 -40.15 1.47 1.87
N PHE A 11 -40.15 2.68 2.46
CA PHE A 11 -39.25 3.77 2.05
C PHE A 11 -37.95 3.87 2.86
N LEU A 12 -37.71 2.97 3.81
CA LEU A 12 -36.49 2.98 4.65
C LEU A 12 -35.48 1.89 4.30
N SER A 13 -35.73 1.07 3.27
CA SER A 13 -34.70 0.21 2.69
C SER A 13 -33.79 1.05 1.80
N PHE A 14 -32.92 1.86 2.41
CA PHE A 14 -31.73 2.35 1.73
C PHE A 14 -30.86 1.14 1.42
N SER A 15 -30.95 0.65 0.19
CA SER A 15 -29.95 -0.26 -0.36
C SER A 15 -28.64 0.49 -0.43
N VAL A 16 -27.82 0.37 0.61
CA VAL A 16 -26.42 0.80 0.55
C VAL A 16 -25.75 -0.13 -0.45
N TYR A 17 -25.71 0.29 -1.71
CA TYR A 17 -25.00 -0.40 -2.76
C TYR A 17 -23.52 -0.28 -2.43
N ALA A 18 -22.95 -1.35 -1.85
CA ALA A 18 -21.51 -1.49 -1.70
C ALA A 18 -20.94 -1.70 -3.10
N ASP A 19 -20.80 -0.62 -3.86
CA ASP A 19 -20.26 -0.63 -5.21
C ASP A 19 -18.74 -0.84 -5.13
N THR A 20 -18.35 -2.09 -4.90
CA THR A 20 -17.41 -2.88 -5.71
C THR A 20 -17.06 -4.13 -4.91
N ASN A 21 -17.44 -5.32 -5.41
CA ASN A 21 -17.04 -6.62 -4.86
C ASN A 21 -15.54 -6.90 -5.07
N LYS A 22 -14.67 -5.89 -4.94
CA LYS A 22 -13.24 -6.00 -5.25
C LYS A 22 -12.44 -6.09 -3.96
N CYS A 23 -11.79 -7.23 -3.77
CA CYS A 23 -10.91 -7.53 -2.65
C CYS A 23 -9.45 -7.56 -3.12
N ILE A 24 -8.51 -7.38 -2.19
CA ILE A 24 -7.08 -7.68 -2.44
C ILE A 24 -6.72 -8.99 -1.77
N ASN A 25 -6.09 -9.89 -2.53
CA ASN A 25 -5.49 -11.11 -2.01
C ASN A 25 -3.97 -10.97 -2.06
N PHE A 26 -3.31 -11.30 -0.95
CA PHE A 26 -1.86 -11.29 -0.84
C PHE A 26 -1.34 -12.72 -0.75
N LYS A 27 -0.39 -13.06 -1.61
CA LYS A 27 0.23 -14.38 -1.64
C LYS A 27 1.74 -14.24 -1.48
N LYS A 28 2.32 -15.13 -0.68
CA LYS A 28 3.77 -15.22 -0.54
C LYS A 28 4.34 -15.92 -1.76
N ASP A 29 5.33 -15.30 -2.39
CA ASP A 29 6.09 -15.85 -3.50
C ASP A 29 7.52 -16.17 -3.03
N TYR A 30 7.82 -17.46 -2.98
CA TYR A 30 9.10 -17.98 -2.54
C TYR A 30 10.05 -18.28 -3.71
N THR A 31 9.64 -18.06 -4.97
CA THR A 31 10.35 -18.54 -6.16
C THR A 31 11.76 -17.97 -6.31
N HIS A 32 12.03 -16.81 -5.71
CA HIS A 32 13.32 -16.12 -5.77
C HIS A 32 14.23 -16.39 -4.56
N TYR A 33 13.81 -17.20 -3.58
CA TYR A 33 14.54 -17.42 -2.33
C TYR A 33 14.75 -18.90 -2.03
N ASN A 34 15.97 -19.26 -1.62
CA ASN A 34 16.31 -20.61 -1.15
C ASN A 34 15.97 -20.84 0.33
N ASN A 35 15.46 -19.81 1.02
CA ASN A 35 15.11 -19.82 2.44
C ASN A 35 13.59 -19.75 2.60
N GLY A 36 12.99 -20.74 3.28
CA GLY A 36 11.54 -20.81 3.50
C GLY A 36 10.95 -19.69 4.37
N ASN A 37 11.78 -18.85 4.98
CA ASN A 37 11.35 -17.69 5.76
C ASN A 37 11.41 -16.37 4.99
N MET A 38 11.99 -16.35 3.78
CA MET A 38 12.07 -15.17 2.91
C MET A 38 11.14 -15.33 1.71
N TYR A 39 10.33 -14.31 1.44
CA TYR A 39 9.40 -14.29 0.31
C TYR A 39 9.16 -12.87 -0.18
N ASP A 40 8.83 -12.76 -1.47
CA ASP A 40 8.16 -11.57 -1.99
C ASP A 40 6.65 -11.69 -1.71
N LEU A 41 5.96 -10.56 -1.69
CA LEU A 41 4.52 -10.52 -1.49
C LEU A 41 3.82 -10.09 -2.77
N ASP A 42 3.11 -11.02 -3.39
CA ASP A 42 2.29 -10.75 -4.57
C ASP A 42 0.92 -10.23 -4.15
N ALA A 43 0.49 -9.11 -4.75
CA ALA A 43 -0.84 -8.57 -4.57
C ALA A 43 -1.71 -8.84 -5.80
N TYR A 44 -2.93 -9.32 -5.59
CA TYR A 44 -3.91 -9.59 -6.63
C TYR A 44 -5.21 -8.84 -6.36
N LEU A 45 -5.74 -8.18 -7.38
CA LEU A 45 -7.11 -7.66 -7.36
C LEU A 45 -8.07 -8.78 -7.74
N THR A 46 -9.08 -9.04 -6.92
CA THR A 46 -10.06 -10.11 -7.15
C THR A 46 -11.50 -9.63 -6.97
N ASP A 47 -12.48 -10.23 -7.65
CA ASP A 47 -13.92 -10.06 -7.37
C ASP A 47 -14.42 -10.92 -6.19
N CYS A 48 -13.50 -11.30 -5.30
CA CYS A 48 -13.72 -12.13 -4.12
C CYS A 48 -14.21 -13.57 -4.43
N HIS A 49 -14.40 -13.97 -5.70
CA HIS A 49 -14.91 -15.31 -6.05
C HIS A 49 -14.36 -15.96 -7.35
N GLN A 50 -13.97 -15.24 -8.41
CA GLN A 50 -13.70 -15.85 -9.73
C GLN A 50 -12.55 -15.23 -10.53
N LYS A 51 -12.47 -13.91 -10.63
CA LYS A 51 -11.43 -13.23 -11.40
C LYS A 51 -10.33 -12.75 -10.46
N SER A 52 -9.08 -12.94 -10.87
CA SER A 52 -7.92 -12.40 -10.18
C SER A 52 -6.90 -11.88 -11.18
N LYS A 53 -6.36 -10.69 -10.95
CA LYS A 53 -5.25 -10.15 -11.74
C LYS A 53 -4.16 -9.65 -10.80
N LYS A 54 -2.91 -10.07 -11.06
CA LYS A 54 -1.74 -9.60 -10.31
C LYS A 54 -1.60 -8.10 -10.53
N ILE A 55 -1.47 -7.36 -9.44
CA ILE A 55 -1.25 -5.92 -9.42
C ILE A 55 0.25 -5.63 -9.41
N GLU A 56 0.97 -6.27 -8.50
CA GLU A 56 2.35 -5.94 -8.18
C GLU A 56 3.00 -7.07 -7.36
N THR A 57 4.33 -7.12 -7.38
CA THR A 57 5.15 -7.86 -6.42
C THR A 57 5.87 -6.88 -5.51
N PHE A 58 5.71 -7.04 -4.20
CA PHE A 58 6.45 -6.30 -3.19
C PHE A 58 7.63 -7.16 -2.77
N GLY A 59 8.85 -6.72 -3.11
CA GLY A 59 10.10 -7.34 -2.65
C GLY A 59 10.96 -6.29 -1.96
N TYR A 60 11.65 -6.69 -0.89
CA TYR A 60 12.53 -5.83 -0.11
C TYR A 60 13.79 -6.59 0.30
N PHE A 61 14.90 -5.88 0.44
CA PHE A 61 16.16 -6.47 0.87
C PHE A 61 16.09 -6.80 2.37
N GLY A 62 16.52 -8.00 2.75
CA GLY A 62 16.76 -8.39 4.15
C GLY A 62 15.55 -8.93 4.94
N ASP A 63 14.30 -8.69 4.53
CA ASP A 63 13.10 -9.27 5.16
C ASP A 63 11.92 -9.35 4.19
N SER A 64 10.94 -10.18 4.54
CA SER A 64 9.72 -10.37 3.79
C SER A 64 8.69 -9.27 4.09
N PRO A 65 8.08 -8.65 3.07
CA PRO A 65 7.03 -7.67 3.27
C PRO A 65 5.78 -8.24 3.93
N LYS A 66 5.24 -7.46 4.86
CA LYS A 66 4.01 -7.73 5.60
C LYS A 66 3.02 -6.61 5.32
N VAL A 67 1.71 -6.93 5.23
CA VAL A 67 0.66 -5.92 4.98
C VAL A 67 0.28 -5.25 6.31
N ASN A 68 0.25 -3.91 6.34
CA ASN A 68 -0.41 -3.19 7.44
C ASN A 68 -1.92 -3.12 7.16
N TYR A 69 -2.29 -2.54 6.02
CA TYR A 69 -3.66 -2.36 5.58
C TYR A 69 -3.70 -2.05 4.08
N TYR A 70 -4.89 -2.17 3.48
CA TYR A 70 -5.18 -1.64 2.15
C TYR A 70 -6.59 -1.04 2.13
N PHE A 71 -6.83 -0.10 1.22
CA PHE A 71 -8.17 0.45 1.01
C PHE A 71 -8.33 1.02 -0.40
N PHE A 72 -9.58 1.08 -0.84
CA PHE A 72 -9.97 1.76 -2.07
C PHE A 72 -10.54 3.14 -1.75
N GLN A 73 -10.21 4.14 -2.55
CA GLN A 73 -10.77 5.48 -2.45
C GLN A 73 -10.93 6.07 -3.85
N LYS A 74 -12.12 6.60 -4.14
CA LYS A 74 -12.33 7.38 -5.37
C LYS A 74 -11.91 8.83 -5.12
N ILE A 75 -10.96 9.33 -5.92
CA ILE A 75 -10.44 10.70 -5.85
C ILE A 75 -10.39 11.26 -7.27
N ASP A 76 -11.01 12.42 -7.51
CA ASP A 76 -11.12 13.06 -8.83
C ASP A 76 -11.70 12.12 -9.91
N GLY A 77 -12.65 11.28 -9.53
CA GLY A 77 -13.27 10.30 -10.44
C GLY A 77 -12.45 9.03 -10.68
N VAL A 78 -11.20 8.96 -10.21
CA VAL A 78 -10.32 7.79 -10.35
C VAL A 78 -10.42 6.90 -9.12
N ASN A 79 -10.66 5.60 -9.31
CA ASN A 79 -10.62 4.62 -8.23
C ASN A 79 -9.15 4.31 -7.90
N ARG A 80 -8.71 4.69 -6.70
CA ARG A 80 -7.35 4.47 -6.25
C ARG A 80 -7.30 3.37 -5.21
N LEU A 81 -6.30 2.52 -5.32
CA LEU A 81 -5.96 1.48 -4.35
C LEU A 81 -4.69 1.91 -3.60
N PHE A 82 -4.78 1.92 -2.28
CA PHE A 82 -3.67 2.19 -1.39
C PHE A 82 -3.28 0.87 -0.72
N ILE A 83 -2.02 0.48 -0.80
CA ILE A 83 -1.48 -0.70 -0.13
C ILE A 83 -0.32 -0.25 0.75
N SER A 84 -0.50 -0.43 2.07
CA SER A 84 0.58 -0.24 3.04
C SER A 84 1.23 -1.56 3.40
N THR A 85 2.55 -1.63 3.22
CA THR A 85 3.38 -2.75 3.65
C THR A 85 4.42 -2.29 4.67
N TYR A 86 5.06 -3.24 5.34
CA TYR A 86 6.24 -2.99 6.15
C TYR A 86 7.22 -4.15 6.08
N VAL A 87 8.48 -3.86 6.44
CA VAL A 87 9.52 -4.85 6.71
C VAL A 87 10.17 -4.55 8.05
N LEU A 88 10.76 -5.56 8.66
CA LEU A 88 11.64 -5.42 9.81
C LEU A 88 13.07 -5.58 9.32
N THR A 89 13.93 -4.59 9.58
CA THR A 89 15.35 -4.70 9.28
C THR A 89 16.06 -5.11 10.56
N ASP A 90 16.29 -6.40 10.70
CA ASP A 90 16.88 -6.96 11.92
C ASP A 90 18.40 -6.93 11.84
N GLN A 91 18.97 -6.95 10.64
CA GLN A 91 20.40 -6.92 10.41
C GLN A 91 20.72 -6.16 9.13
N TYR A 92 21.67 -5.23 9.28
CA TYR A 92 22.41 -4.61 8.21
C TYR A 92 22.92 -5.70 7.25
N GLU A 93 22.31 -5.83 6.08
CA GLU A 93 23.00 -6.35 4.91
C GLU A 93 23.18 -5.19 3.93
N GLU A 94 24.45 -4.94 3.64
CA GLU A 94 24.97 -3.84 2.85
C GLU A 94 24.33 -3.83 1.45
N ASN A 95 23.23 -3.09 1.29
CA ASN A 95 22.97 -2.45 0.02
C ASN A 95 23.83 -1.18 0.00
N PRO A 96 24.89 -1.09 -0.82
CA PRO A 96 25.78 0.08 -0.84
C PRO A 96 25.06 1.37 -1.27
N LYS A 97 23.80 1.26 -1.71
CA LYS A 97 22.94 2.37 -2.10
C LYS A 97 21.97 2.83 -0.99
N TYR A 98 21.62 1.98 -0.02
CA TYR A 98 20.60 2.27 0.98
C TYR A 98 20.99 1.74 2.36
N VAL A 99 21.03 2.65 3.34
CA VAL A 99 21.26 2.32 4.76
C VAL A 99 19.91 2.28 5.47
N TYR A 100 19.56 1.15 6.06
CA TYR A 100 18.40 0.99 6.93
C TYR A 100 18.89 0.81 8.36
N GLU A 101 18.50 1.70 9.27
CA GLU A 101 18.62 1.48 10.72
C GLU A 101 17.75 0.29 11.14
N ASN A 102 18.05 -0.36 12.27
CA ASN A 102 17.20 -1.44 12.74
C ASN A 102 15.80 -0.93 13.11
N GLY A 103 14.75 -1.55 12.57
CA GLY A 103 13.39 -1.14 12.91
C GLY A 103 12.34 -1.57 11.91
N LYS A 104 11.12 -1.03 12.10
CA LYS A 104 9.97 -1.26 11.22
C LYS A 104 9.87 -0.14 10.18
N TYR A 105 10.10 -0.47 8.92
CA TYR A 105 9.96 0.45 7.79
C TYR A 105 8.61 0.25 7.13
N ASN A 106 7.85 1.34 6.97
CA ASN A 106 6.53 1.29 6.36
C ASN A 106 6.60 1.90 4.96
N PHE A 107 5.96 1.23 4.01
CA PHE A 107 5.89 1.64 2.62
C PHE A 107 4.43 1.79 2.24
N MET A 108 4.15 2.76 1.37
CA MET A 108 2.84 2.93 0.76
C MET A 108 2.98 2.95 -0.74
N LYS A 109 2.29 2.04 -1.44
CA LYS A 109 2.10 2.13 -2.90
C LYS A 109 0.66 2.53 -3.20
N VAL A 110 0.51 3.44 -4.15
CA VAL A 110 -0.77 3.90 -4.64
C VAL A 110 -0.93 3.48 -6.09
N PHE A 111 -2.11 2.97 -6.45
CA PHE A 111 -2.43 2.52 -7.80
C PHE A 111 -3.71 3.20 -8.29
N ASP A 112 -3.71 3.65 -9.54
CA ASP A 112 -4.93 4.04 -10.23
C ASP A 112 -5.51 2.79 -10.90
N CYS A 113 -6.75 2.43 -10.54
CA CYS A 113 -7.40 1.20 -10.99
C CYS A 113 -8.59 1.48 -11.90
N TYR A 114 -8.61 0.82 -13.05
CA TYR A 114 -9.76 0.73 -13.93
C TYR A 114 -10.11 -0.74 -14.13
N ASP A 115 -11.31 -1.10 -13.73
CA ASP A 115 -11.76 -2.48 -13.62
C ASP A 115 -10.78 -3.37 -12.81
N PHE A 116 -10.17 -4.40 -13.41
CA PHE A 116 -9.15 -5.27 -12.79
C PHE A 116 -7.71 -4.82 -13.05
N THR A 117 -7.52 -3.74 -13.79
CA THR A 117 -6.20 -3.25 -14.17
C THR A 117 -5.82 -2.09 -13.29
N CYS A 118 -4.76 -2.26 -12.50
CA CYS A 118 -4.20 -1.22 -11.64
C CYS A 118 -2.82 -0.83 -12.14
N LYS A 119 -2.54 0.47 -12.22
CA LYS A 119 -1.23 1.02 -12.60
C LYS A 119 -0.69 1.84 -11.44
N ALA A 120 0.58 1.64 -11.11
CA ALA A 120 1.23 2.39 -10.04
C ALA A 120 1.18 3.90 -10.32
N ASN A 121 0.64 4.66 -9.38
CA ASN A 121 0.67 6.12 -9.36
C ASN A 121 1.96 6.54 -8.65
N LYS A 122 3.02 6.75 -9.44
CA LYS A 122 4.34 7.09 -8.93
C LYS A 122 4.32 8.37 -8.08
N LYS A 123 3.68 9.43 -8.58
CA LYS A 123 3.61 10.72 -7.87
C LYS A 123 3.01 10.59 -6.47
N MET A 124 1.91 9.85 -6.32
CA MET A 124 1.29 9.65 -5.01
C MET A 124 2.10 8.69 -4.14
N THR A 125 2.65 7.62 -4.71
CA THR A 125 3.55 6.70 -4.02
C THR A 125 4.75 7.46 -3.43
N ASP A 126 5.40 8.30 -4.23
CA ASP A 126 6.54 9.14 -3.80
C ASP A 126 6.11 10.15 -2.71
N PHE A 127 4.87 10.66 -2.77
CA PHE A 127 4.34 11.58 -1.76
C PHE A 127 4.11 10.92 -0.38
N PHE A 128 3.51 9.73 -0.36
CA PHE A 128 3.32 8.98 0.90
C PHE A 128 4.63 8.36 1.41
N GLY A 129 5.59 8.21 0.51
CA GLY A 129 6.89 7.68 0.81
C GLY A 129 6.93 6.16 0.75
N ASP A 130 8.02 5.67 0.17
CA ASP A 130 8.51 4.31 0.35
C ASP A 130 9.30 4.18 1.66
N GLY A 131 8.97 4.96 2.69
CA GLY A 131 9.57 4.82 4.02
C GLY A 131 11.07 5.14 4.14
N ALA A 132 11.73 5.62 3.07
CA ALA A 132 13.15 5.97 3.11
C ALA A 132 13.38 7.50 3.15
N ASN A 133 14.46 7.91 3.82
CA ASN A 133 15.00 9.26 3.68
C ASN A 133 15.46 9.46 2.22
N LEU A 134 15.15 10.61 1.61
CA LEU A 134 15.74 10.95 0.31
C LEU A 134 17.20 11.33 0.53
N ILE A 135 18.16 10.59 -0.01
CA ILE A 135 19.61 10.83 0.15
C ILE A 135 20.23 11.19 -1.21
N GLU A 136 21.08 12.23 -1.23
CA GLU A 136 21.92 12.56 -2.39
C GLU A 136 23.13 11.61 -2.46
N VAL A 137 23.21 10.79 -3.51
CA VAL A 137 24.18 9.68 -3.63
C VAL A 137 25.65 10.13 -3.63
N LYS A 138 25.95 11.31 -4.19
CA LYS A 138 27.34 11.81 -4.27
C LYS A 138 27.88 12.31 -2.93
N SER A 139 26.98 12.81 -2.08
CA SER A 139 27.33 13.49 -0.82
C SER A 139 26.88 12.70 0.41
N TYR A 140 26.11 11.63 0.22
CA TYR A 140 25.40 10.89 1.26
C TYR A 140 24.53 11.77 2.16
N LYS A 141 24.12 12.96 1.68
CA LYS A 141 23.34 13.92 2.45
C LYS A 141 21.85 13.59 2.39
N THR A 142 21.20 13.50 3.54
CA THR A 142 19.73 13.44 3.61
C THR A 142 19.12 14.76 3.13
N MET A 143 18.45 14.70 1.98
CA MET A 143 17.73 15.80 1.35
C MET A 143 16.34 15.98 1.97
N TRP A 144 15.67 14.88 2.31
CA TRP A 144 14.35 14.88 2.94
C TRP A 144 14.25 13.76 3.98
N LYS A 145 13.79 14.10 5.19
CA LYS A 145 13.60 13.15 6.28
C LYS A 145 12.13 12.75 6.36
N TYR A 146 11.82 11.46 6.34
CA TYR A 146 10.45 10.99 6.56
C TYR A 146 10.00 11.28 8.02
N PRO A 147 8.76 11.76 8.29
CA PRO A 147 7.74 12.24 7.34
C PRO A 147 8.12 13.63 6.78
N TYR A 148 8.06 13.77 5.45
CA TYR A 148 8.91 14.71 4.69
C TYR A 148 8.94 16.17 5.16
N SER A 149 10.13 16.58 5.61
CA SER A 149 10.60 17.96 5.82
C SER A 149 12.03 18.09 5.31
N VAL A 150 12.45 19.30 4.92
CA VAL A 150 13.85 19.53 4.50
C VAL A 150 14.73 19.40 5.73
N ALA A 151 15.91 18.78 5.62
CA ALA A 151 16.79 18.56 6.78
C ALA A 151 17.13 19.83 7.58
N ASN A 152 17.10 21.00 6.93
CA ASN A 152 17.30 22.30 7.58
C ASN A 152 16.12 22.72 8.48
N ASP A 153 14.91 22.23 8.23
CA ASP A 153 13.71 22.57 8.99
C ASP A 153 13.60 21.76 10.29
N VAL A 154 14.17 20.55 10.31
CA VAL A 154 14.15 19.65 11.49
C VAL A 154 15.10 20.11 12.61
N LYS A 155 16.15 20.88 12.28
CA LYS A 155 17.14 21.35 13.26
C LYS A 155 16.71 22.60 14.06
N LYS A 156 15.48 23.09 13.88
CA LYS A 156 15.02 24.36 14.46
C LYS A 156 13.99 24.24 15.59
N ASN A 157 13.77 23.06 16.16
CA ASN A 157 12.93 22.87 17.35
C ASN A 157 13.71 22.25 18.50
#